data_AF-A0A0F7CS01-F1
#
_entry.id   AF-A0A0F7CS01-F1
#
_cell.length_a   1.000
_cell.length_b   1.000
_cell.length_c   1.000
_cell.angle_alpha   90.00
_cell.angle_beta   90.00
_cell.angle_gamma   90.00
#
_symmetry.space_group_name_H-M   'P 1'
#
loop_
_entity.id
_entity.type
_entity.pdbx_description
1 polymer ?
#
loop_
_entity_poly.entity_id
_entity_poly.type
_entity_poly.pdbx_seq_one_letter_code
_entity_poly.pdbx_strand_id
1 'polypeptide(L)'
;MYIVLSCLGIFFLVLLMILGFHLFIWNMDYWYSVNGVRVWVSSYECGFLSQRVVENYFSYTYFVLLVFFVVFDLEISLLLNFPLQGMLYKNLGYYVFFLVSVRVGFGVEINKGYVGWGY
;
A
#
# COMPACT_ATOMS: atom_id res chain seq x y z
N MET A 1 -29.12 -15.22 -23.78
CA MET A 1 -30.00 -14.20 -23.16
C MET A 1 -30.02 -14.31 -21.64
N TYR A 2 -30.30 -15.49 -21.05
CA TYR A 2 -30.32 -15.68 -19.59
C TYR A 2 -28.98 -15.38 -18.87
N ILE A 3 -27.84 -15.74 -19.46
CA ILE A 3 -26.51 -15.47 -18.87
C ILE A 3 -26.26 -13.95 -18.79
N VAL A 4 -26.57 -13.22 -19.87
CA VAL A 4 -26.40 -11.75 -19.91
C VAL A 4 -27.32 -11.06 -18.89
N LEU A 5 -28.56 -11.54 -18.75
CA LEU A 5 -29.51 -11.04 -17.76
C LEU A 5 -29.04 -11.32 -16.32
N SER A 6 -28.48 -12.51 -16.06
CA SER A 6 -27.92 -12.87 -14.76
C SER A 6 -26.71 -12.01 -14.40
N CYS A 7 -25.78 -11.80 -15.35
CA CYS A 7 -24.62 -10.91 -15.14
C CYS A 7 -25.05 -9.47 -14.83
N LEU A 8 -26.04 -8.93 -15.55
CA LEU A 8 -26.57 -7.59 -15.28
C LEU A 8 -27.24 -7.49 -13.90
N GLY A 9 -27.95 -8.53 -13.47
CA GLY A 9 -28.56 -8.59 -12.14
C GLY A 9 -27.51 -8.59 -11.02
N ILE A 10 -26.45 -9.37 -11.16
CA ILE A 10 -25.34 -9.41 -10.18
C ILE A 10 -24.62 -8.05 -10.12
N PHE A 11 -24.37 -7.42 -11.28
CA PHE A 11 -23.75 -6.10 -11.33
C PHE A 11 -24.57 -5.04 -10.60
N PHE A 12 -25.89 -5.02 -10.81
CA PHE A 12 -26.78 -4.07 -10.14
C PHE A 12 -26.86 -4.33 -8.62
N LEU A 13 -26.84 -5.59 -8.19
CA LEU A 13 -26.82 -5.96 -6.78
C LEU A 13 -25.53 -5.48 -6.09
N VAL A 14 -24.37 -5.71 -6.72
CA VAL A 14 -23.08 -5.22 -6.21
C VAL A 14 -23.07 -3.70 -6.12
N LEU A 15 -23.59 -3.00 -7.15
CA LEU A 15 -23.69 -1.54 -7.16
C LEU A 15 -24.58 -1.02 -6.02
N LEU A 16 -25.71 -1.69 -5.75
CA LEU A 16 -26.58 -1.36 -4.62
C LEU A 16 -25.89 -1.55 -3.26
N MET A 17 -25.09 -2.60 -3.08
CA MET A 17 -24.34 -2.79 -1.84
C MET A 17 -23.29 -1.70 -1.63
N ILE A 18 -22.58 -1.33 -2.70
CA ILE A 18 -21.58 -0.23 -2.64
C ILE A 18 -22.28 1.08 -2.29
N LEU A 19 -23.39 1.41 -2.94
CA LEU A 19 -24.18 2.60 -2.62
C LEU A 19 -24.70 2.57 -1.18
N GLY A 20 -25.19 1.42 -0.70
CA GLY A 20 -25.65 1.24 0.68
C GLY A 20 -24.56 1.51 1.71
N PHE A 21 -23.33 1.04 1.46
CA PHE A 21 -22.19 1.32 2.30
C PHE A 21 -21.79 2.81 2.25
N HIS A 22 -21.81 3.41 1.05
CA HIS A 22 -21.42 4.80 0.83
C HIS A 22 -22.46 5.83 1.28
N LEU A 23 -23.73 5.42 1.47
CA LEU A 23 -24.81 6.24 2.02
C LEU A 23 -24.57 6.65 3.48
N PHE A 24 -23.44 6.23 4.08
CA PHE A 24 -22.89 6.83 5.30
C PHE A 24 -23.84 6.78 6.51
N ILE A 25 -24.84 5.89 6.47
CA ILE A 25 -25.84 5.69 7.53
C ILE A 25 -25.20 5.17 8.83
N TRP A 26 -23.98 4.63 8.77
CA TRP A 26 -23.20 4.22 9.94
C TRP A 26 -22.38 5.33 10.59
N ASN A 27 -22.14 6.47 9.92
CA ASN A 27 -21.55 7.65 10.56
C ASN A 27 -22.64 8.53 11.18
N MET A 28 -23.62 7.90 11.83
CA MET A 28 -24.60 8.61 12.65
C MET A 28 -23.93 8.96 13.98
N ASP A 29 -23.04 9.96 13.94
CA ASP A 29 -22.60 10.73 15.12
C ASP A 29 -23.80 11.30 15.91
N TYR A 30 -24.96 11.36 15.26
CA TYR A 30 -26.23 11.85 15.80
C TYR A 30 -26.87 10.92 16.84
N TRP A 31 -26.60 9.60 16.83
CA TRP A 31 -27.19 8.66 17.82
C TRP A 31 -26.37 8.59 19.13
N TYR A 32 -25.10 9.01 19.12
CA TYR A 32 -24.21 9.02 20.28
C TYR A 32 -24.32 10.31 21.12
N SER A 33 -25.52 10.85 21.29
CA SER A 33 -25.80 11.89 22.30
C SER A 33 -26.04 11.30 23.71
N VAL A 34 -25.47 10.12 24.00
CA VAL A 34 -25.45 9.58 25.35
C VAL A 34 -24.20 10.14 26.04
N ASN A 35 -24.41 11.07 26.97
CA ASN A 35 -23.36 11.69 27.76
C ASN A 35 -22.41 10.62 28.33
N GLY A 36 -21.15 10.65 27.91
CA GLY A 36 -20.07 9.79 28.43
C GLY A 36 -19.49 8.78 27.43
N VAL A 37 -20.27 8.24 26.48
CA VAL A 37 -19.77 7.21 25.55
C VAL A 37 -18.75 7.78 24.56
N ARG A 38 -18.88 9.06 24.20
CA ARG A 38 -17.95 9.75 23.29
C ARG A 38 -16.51 9.86 23.82
N VAL A 39 -16.30 9.79 25.13
CA VAL A 39 -14.95 9.89 25.73
C VAL A 39 -14.13 8.62 25.48
N TRP A 40 -14.79 7.46 25.36
CA TRP A 40 -14.11 6.18 25.16
C TRP A 40 -13.92 5.83 23.68
N VAL A 41 -14.73 6.42 22.80
CA VAL A 41 -14.76 6.13 21.35
C VAL A 41 -13.99 7.19 20.54
N SER A 42 -13.66 8.35 21.13
CA SER A 42 -12.92 9.41 20.43
C SER A 42 -11.41 9.15 20.35
N SER A 43 -10.79 9.67 19.29
CA SER A 43 -9.33 9.69 19.13
C SER A 43 -8.66 10.45 20.28
N TYR A 44 -7.49 9.98 20.71
CA TYR A 44 -6.73 10.61 21.78
C TYR A 44 -6.04 11.90 21.29
N GLU A 45 -6.57 13.05 21.70
CA GLU A 45 -6.04 14.38 21.38
C GLU A 45 -5.31 15.01 22.58
N CYS A 46 -4.60 14.18 23.37
CA CYS A 46 -3.89 14.62 24.58
C CYS A 46 -4.76 15.40 25.59
N GLY A 47 -6.08 15.13 25.63
CA GLY A 47 -7.04 15.78 26.53
C GLY A 47 -7.67 17.08 26.00
N PHE A 48 -7.34 17.49 24.77
CA PHE A 48 -7.97 18.63 24.10
C PHE A 48 -9.19 18.21 23.26
N LEU A 49 -10.05 19.17 22.94
CA LEU A 49 -11.17 18.94 22.02
C LEU A 49 -10.62 18.86 20.59
N SER A 50 -11.00 17.84 19.82
CA SER A 50 -10.60 17.72 18.42
C SER A 50 -11.11 18.92 17.62
N GLN A 51 -10.18 19.73 17.08
CA GLN A 51 -10.53 20.93 16.31
C GLN A 51 -10.38 20.73 14.79
N ARG A 52 -9.76 19.64 14.33
CA ARG A 52 -9.57 19.34 12.91
C ARG A 52 -9.53 17.83 12.67
N VAL A 53 -9.86 17.43 11.44
CA VAL A 53 -9.61 16.08 10.94
C VAL A 53 -8.09 15.88 10.84
N VAL A 54 -7.60 14.72 11.28
CA VAL A 54 -6.20 14.33 11.11
C VAL A 54 -5.94 14.09 9.62
N GLU A 55 -5.50 15.12 8.90
CA GLU A 55 -4.93 14.94 7.57
C GLU A 55 -3.51 14.39 7.74
N ASN A 56 -3.33 13.12 7.42
CA ASN A 56 -1.99 12.55 7.30
C ASN A 56 -1.33 13.15 6.07
N TYR A 57 -0.40 14.07 6.26
CA TYR A 57 0.55 14.48 5.22
C TYR A 57 1.48 13.30 4.94
N PHE A 58 1.03 12.34 4.14
CA PHE A 58 1.88 11.26 3.68
C PHE A 58 2.97 11.89 2.80
N SER A 59 4.21 11.86 3.26
CA SER A 59 5.32 12.41 2.48
C SER A 59 5.50 11.62 1.18
N TYR A 60 5.71 12.33 0.08
CA TYR A 60 6.03 11.77 -1.23
C TYR A 60 7.24 10.83 -1.17
N THR A 61 8.18 11.05 -0.25
CA THR A 61 9.37 10.21 -0.08
C THR A 61 9.03 8.77 0.27
N TYR A 62 8.04 8.54 1.15
CA TYR A 62 7.61 7.18 1.53
C TYR A 62 6.95 6.44 0.37
N PHE A 63 6.17 7.15 -0.44
CA PHE A 63 5.55 6.55 -1.61
C PHE A 63 6.60 6.06 -2.61
N VAL A 64 7.61 6.89 -2.88
CA VAL A 64 8.71 6.55 -3.79
C VAL A 64 9.53 5.36 -3.25
N LEU A 65 9.82 5.34 -1.94
CA LEU A 65 10.51 4.23 -1.29
C LEU A 65 9.74 2.91 -1.46
N LEU A 66 8.42 2.90 -1.26
CA LEU A 66 7.59 1.71 -1.45
C LEU A 66 7.64 1.16 -2.88
N VAL A 67 7.63 2.03 -3.89
CA VAL A 67 7.72 1.60 -5.29
C VAL A 67 9.07 0.95 -5.58
N PHE A 68 10.18 1.54 -5.13
CA PHE A 68 11.50 0.95 -5.31
C PHE A 68 11.69 -0.35 -4.51
N PHE A 69 11.11 -0.44 -3.32
CA PHE A 69 11.10 -1.67 -2.52
C PHE A 69 10.46 -2.84 -3.28
N VAL A 70 9.31 -2.63 -3.94
CA VAL A 70 8.64 -3.68 -4.73
C VAL A 70 9.50 -4.12 -5.92
N VAL A 71 10.18 -3.18 -6.59
CA VAL A 71 11.10 -3.51 -7.70
C VAL A 71 12.28 -4.33 -7.19
N PHE A 72 12.89 -3.94 -6.07
CA PHE A 72 14.02 -4.64 -5.48
C PHE A 72 13.65 -6.06 -5.00
N ASP A 73 12.45 -6.26 -4.48
CA ASP A 73 11.94 -7.59 -4.08
C ASP A 73 11.80 -8.53 -5.30
N LEU A 74 11.34 -8.00 -6.45
CA LEU A 74 11.33 -8.75 -7.70
C LEU A 74 12.74 -9.10 -8.20
N GLU A 75 13.71 -8.19 -8.07
CA GLU A 75 15.10 -8.44 -8.47
C GLU A 75 15.75 -9.54 -7.62
N ILE A 76 15.51 -9.55 -6.30
CA ILE A 76 15.98 -10.63 -5.41
C ILE A 76 15.29 -11.95 -5.74
N SER A 77 13.98 -11.94 -6.02
CA SER A 77 13.23 -13.13 -6.41
C SER A 77 13.82 -13.81 -7.65
N LEU A 78 14.34 -13.03 -8.60
CA LEU A 78 15.04 -13.54 -9.78
C LEU A 78 16.40 -14.17 -9.41
N LEU A 79 17.13 -13.57 -8.45
CA LEU A 79 18.40 -14.10 -7.94
C LEU A 79 18.25 -15.41 -7.15
N LEU A 80 17.09 -15.66 -6.54
CA LEU A 80 16.81 -16.89 -5.77
C LEU A 80 17.02 -18.17 -6.60
N ASN A 81 16.87 -18.09 -7.93
CA ASN A 81 17.09 -19.23 -8.83
C ASN A 81 18.57 -19.61 -9.03
N PHE A 82 19.51 -18.79 -8.56
CA PHE A 82 20.95 -19.01 -8.72
C PHE A 82 21.48 -20.33 -8.13
N PRO A 83 21.25 -20.65 -6.83
CA PRO A 83 21.72 -21.91 -6.23
C PRO A 83 21.03 -23.17 -6.77
N LEU A 84 19.84 -23.02 -7.38
CA LEU A 84 19.06 -24.13 -7.92
C LEU A 84 19.58 -24.61 -9.28
N GLN A 85 20.31 -23.77 -10.01
CA GLN A 85 20.92 -24.11 -11.29
C GLN A 85 22.32 -24.71 -11.07
N GLY A 86 22.41 -26.03 -10.94
CA GLY A 86 23.68 -26.75 -10.86
C GLY A 86 24.61 -26.51 -12.06
N MET A 87 25.92 -26.61 -11.83
CA MET A 87 27.03 -26.32 -12.77
C MET A 87 26.95 -24.92 -13.44
N LEU A 88 27.33 -23.94 -12.62
CA LEU A 88 27.30 -22.48 -12.82
C LEU A 88 28.07 -21.91 -14.02
N TYR A 89 28.85 -22.69 -14.77
CA TYR A 89 29.88 -22.11 -15.64
C TYR A 89 29.37 -21.36 -16.88
N LYS A 90 28.23 -21.75 -17.44
CA LYS A 90 27.72 -21.10 -18.67
C LYS A 90 26.92 -19.82 -18.40
N ASN A 91 26.16 -19.76 -17.32
CA ASN A 91 25.26 -18.64 -17.03
C ASN A 91 25.81 -17.63 -16.01
N LEU A 92 26.97 -17.91 -15.39
CA LEU A 92 27.59 -17.04 -14.37
C LEU A 92 27.71 -15.58 -14.82
N GLY A 93 28.09 -15.35 -16.07
CA GLY A 93 28.29 -13.99 -16.61
C GLY A 93 27.01 -13.14 -16.55
N TYR A 94 25.85 -13.73 -16.85
CA TYR A 94 24.57 -13.03 -16.77
C TYR A 94 24.18 -12.72 -15.33
N TYR A 95 24.44 -13.64 -14.39
CA TYR A 95 24.18 -13.40 -12.97
C TYR A 95 25.08 -12.31 -12.39
N VAL A 96 26.37 -12.28 -12.77
CA VAL A 96 27.29 -11.21 -12.36
C VAL A 96 26.87 -9.87 -12.95
N PHE A 97 26.49 -9.82 -14.23
CA PHE A 97 25.95 -8.62 -14.85
C PHE A 97 24.69 -8.11 -14.12
N PHE A 98 23.78 -9.03 -13.77
CA PHE A 98 22.57 -8.70 -13.01
C PHE A 98 22.88 -8.16 -11.60
N LEU A 99 23.84 -8.75 -10.88
CA LEU A 99 24.28 -8.21 -9.59
C LEU A 99 24.87 -6.81 -9.71
N VAL A 100 25.60 -6.52 -10.79
CA VAL A 100 26.12 -5.17 -11.05
C VAL A 100 24.97 -4.19 -11.31
N SER A 101 23.94 -4.56 -12.09
CA SER A 101 22.80 -3.67 -12.32
C SER A 101 22.03 -3.36 -11.04
N VAL A 102 21.79 -4.35 -10.18
CA VAL A 102 21.14 -4.16 -8.86
C VAL A 102 21.96 -3.19 -8.00
N ARG A 103 23.29 -3.36 -7.96
CA ARG A 103 24.19 -2.47 -7.21
C ARG A 103 24.12 -1.03 -7.71
N VAL A 104 24.07 -0.82 -9.03
CA VAL A 104 23.96 0.52 -9.62
C VAL A 104 22.61 1.15 -9.30
N GLY A 105 21.51 0.40 -9.40
CA GLY A 105 20.16 0.86 -9.04
C GLY A 105 20.10 1.35 -7.60
N PHE A 106 20.58 0.54 -6.65
CA PHE A 106 20.62 0.91 -5.23
C PHE A 106 21.54 2.11 -4.96
N GLY A 107 22.68 2.21 -5.66
CA GLY A 107 23.56 3.38 -5.55
C GLY A 107 22.89 4.69 -6.00
N VAL A 108 22.07 4.65 -7.05
CA VAL A 108 21.29 5.81 -7.51
C VAL A 108 20.23 6.21 -6.47
N GLU A 109 19.60 5.24 -5.82
CA GLU A 109 18.61 5.47 -4.77
C GLU A 109 19.21 6.21 -3.57
N ILE A 110 20.38 5.78 -3.11
CA ILE A 110 21.12 6.44 -2.02
C ILE A 110 21.54 7.86 -2.43
N ASN A 111 22.10 8.04 -3.63
CA ASN A 111 22.58 9.35 -4.09
C ASN A 111 21.46 10.39 -4.20
N LYS A 112 20.23 9.94 -4.52
CA LYS A 112 19.05 10.82 -4.57
C LYS A 112 18.43 11.10 -3.20
N GLY A 113 18.92 10.42 -2.15
CA GLY A 113 18.45 10.64 -0.78
C GLY A 113 17.05 10.08 -0.51
N TYR A 114 16.51 9.18 -1.35
CA TYR A 114 15.20 8.57 -1.11
C TYR A 114 15.16 7.70 0.15
N VAL A 115 16.32 7.17 0.56
CA VAL A 115 16.50 6.39 1.79
C VAL A 115 16.62 7.29 3.02
N GLY A 116 16.89 8.58 2.84
CA GLY A 116 17.10 9.53 3.93
C GLY A 116 15.76 9.93 4.58
N TRP A 117 15.68 9.80 5.89
CA TRP A 117 14.54 10.24 6.68
C TRP A 117 14.81 11.68 7.11
N GLY A 118 14.48 12.63 6.24
CA GLY A 118 14.42 14.05 6.59
C GLY A 118 13.06 14.36 7.18
N TYR A 119 13.05 14.86 8.43
CA TYR A 119 11.88 15.48 9.04
C TYR A 119 11.59 16.82 8.34
#